data_AF-A0A8H4EHF6-F1
#
_entry.id   AF-A0A8H4EHF6-F1
#
_cell.length_a   1.000
_cell.length_b   1.000
_cell.length_c   1.000
_cell.angle_alpha   90.00
_cell.angle_beta   90.00
_cell.angle_gamma   90.00
#
_symmetry.space_group_name_H-M   'P 1'
#
loop_
_entity.id
_entity.type
_entity.pdbx_description
1 polymer ?
#
loop_
_entity_poly.entity_id
_entity_poly.type
_entity_poly.pdbx_seq_one_letter_code
_entity_poly.pdbx_strand_id
1 'polypeptide(L)'
;MYYGNVSLEHLDGPDSIALLIASDELELQRLCIHVQNHIKITLNDWLCENLLFVLDITSKHEDFDLLREHVLGIVVVASNAIYYSSSNGPCFGDGDLWMTGTFGSSSRTSYEHNIMDVPNFFANDYEVFQVQRR
;
A
#
# COMPACT_ATOMS: atom_id res chain seq x y z
N MET A 1 -17.37 -29.82 -19.66
CA MET A 1 -17.44 -28.48 -19.04
C MET A 1 -16.31 -28.38 -18.06
N TYR A 2 -15.27 -27.62 -18.37
CA TYR A 2 -14.23 -27.28 -17.39
C TYR A 2 -14.83 -26.26 -16.43
N TYR A 3 -15.24 -26.70 -15.24
CA TYR A 3 -15.55 -25.81 -14.13
C TYR A 3 -14.19 -25.33 -13.61
N GLY A 4 -13.70 -24.19 -14.14
CA GLY A 4 -12.37 -23.66 -13.88
C GLY A 4 -12.13 -23.49 -12.38
N ASN A 5 -11.42 -24.45 -11.78
CA ASN A 5 -11.03 -24.40 -10.38
C ASN A 5 -9.63 -23.77 -10.34
N VAL A 6 -9.55 -22.52 -9.88
CA VAL A 6 -8.27 -21.84 -9.66
C VAL A 6 -7.93 -22.00 -8.19
N SER A 7 -6.82 -22.70 -7.90
CA SER A 7 -6.30 -22.78 -6.54
C SER A 7 -5.62 -21.46 -6.20
N LEU A 8 -6.09 -20.79 -5.15
CA LEU A 8 -5.44 -19.60 -4.58
C LEU A 8 -4.47 -19.96 -3.45
N GLU A 9 -4.42 -21.23 -3.06
CA GLU A 9 -3.53 -21.73 -2.01
C GLU A 9 -2.07 -21.61 -2.47
N HIS A 10 -1.25 -20.93 -1.66
CA HIS A 10 0.19 -20.69 -1.87
C HIS A 10 0.57 -19.63 -2.91
N LEU A 11 -0.38 -18.82 -3.40
CA LEU A 11 0.01 -17.63 -4.18
C LEU A 11 0.71 -16.61 -3.27
N ASP A 12 1.86 -16.14 -3.71
CA ASP A 12 2.54 -15.02 -3.06
C ASP A 12 1.88 -13.68 -3.45
N GLY A 13 2.35 -12.59 -2.85
CA GLY A 13 1.81 -11.25 -3.12
C GLY A 13 1.87 -10.86 -4.60
N PRO A 14 3.04 -10.90 -5.24
CA PRO A 14 3.19 -10.60 -6.66
C PRO A 14 2.30 -11.44 -7.57
N ASP A 15 2.27 -12.76 -7.36
CA ASP A 15 1.46 -13.67 -8.19
C ASP A 15 -0.04 -13.43 -7.99
N SER A 16 -0.47 -13.10 -6.77
CA SER A 16 -1.87 -12.75 -6.49
C SER A 16 -2.28 -11.46 -7.20
N ILE A 17 -1.41 -10.44 -7.25
CA ILE A 17 -1.67 -9.19 -7.98
C ILE A 17 -1.67 -9.44 -9.49
N ALA A 18 -0.73 -10.24 -10.01
CA ALA A 18 -0.70 -10.59 -11.42
C ALA A 18 -1.96 -11.36 -11.85
N LEU A 19 -2.44 -12.29 -11.01
CA LEU A 19 -3.70 -12.99 -11.23
C LEU A 19 -4.89 -12.03 -11.20
N LEU A 20 -4.90 -11.06 -10.28
CA LEU A 20 -5.96 -10.06 -10.18
C LEU A 20 -6.02 -9.21 -11.46
N ILE A 21 -4.88 -8.71 -11.95
CA ILE A 21 -4.78 -7.94 -13.19
C ILE A 21 -5.23 -8.79 -14.40
N ALA A 22 -4.74 -10.02 -14.51
CA ALA A 22 -5.14 -10.91 -15.60
C ALA A 22 -6.65 -11.24 -15.56
N SER A 23 -7.22 -11.35 -14.37
CA SER A 23 -8.67 -11.57 -14.20
C SER A 23 -9.48 -10.36 -14.66
N ASP A 24 -8.98 -9.16 -14.40
CA ASP A 24 -9.59 -7.89 -14.84
C ASP A 24 -9.55 -7.75 -16.36
N GLU A 25 -8.38 -7.95 -16.96
CA GLU A 25 -8.17 -7.89 -18.42
C GLU A 25 -9.02 -8.91 -19.20
N LEU A 26 -9.30 -10.06 -18.59
CA LEU A 26 -10.14 -11.12 -19.16
C LEU A 26 -11.63 -10.97 -18.81
N GLU A 27 -12.02 -9.87 -18.15
CA GLU A 27 -13.38 -9.57 -17.71
C GLU A 27 -13.98 -10.68 -16.80
N LEU A 28 -13.13 -11.36 -16.03
CA LEU A 28 -13.51 -12.44 -15.11
C LEU A 28 -13.93 -11.87 -13.75
N GLN A 29 -14.96 -11.05 -13.72
CA GLN A 29 -15.41 -10.30 -12.53
C GLN A 29 -15.57 -11.16 -11.27
N ARG A 30 -16.10 -12.38 -11.40
CA ARG A 30 -16.25 -13.31 -10.26
C ARG A 30 -14.90 -13.75 -9.69
N LEU A 31 -13.90 -13.94 -10.55
CA LEU A 31 -12.54 -14.27 -10.15
C LEU A 31 -11.87 -13.04 -9.52
N CYS A 32 -12.03 -11.85 -10.08
CA CYS A 32 -11.54 -10.60 -9.48
C CYS A 32 -12.01 -10.44 -8.03
N ILE A 33 -13.31 -10.60 -7.77
CA ILE A 33 -13.88 -10.51 -6.41
C ILE A 33 -13.27 -11.57 -5.49
N HIS A 34 -13.07 -12.79 -5.98
CA HIS A 34 -12.53 -13.88 -5.17
C HIS A 34 -11.05 -13.66 -4.81
N VAL A 35 -10.25 -13.22 -5.78
CA VAL A 35 -8.83 -12.90 -5.61
C VAL A 35 -8.65 -11.71 -4.67
N GLN A 36 -9.45 -10.64 -4.82
CA GLN A 36 -9.44 -9.50 -3.90
C GLN A 36 -9.68 -9.93 -2.44
N ASN A 37 -10.70 -10.77 -2.20
CA ASN A 37 -10.99 -11.26 -0.85
C ASN A 37 -9.87 -12.16 -0.30
N HIS A 38 -9.26 -12.99 -1.14
CA HIS A 38 -8.13 -13.82 -0.75
C HIS A 38 -6.92 -12.99 -0.34
N ILE A 39 -6.55 -11.97 -1.13
CA ILE A 39 -5.42 -11.08 -0.85
C ILE A 39 -5.61 -10.39 0.51
N LYS A 40 -6.80 -9.86 0.79
CA LYS A 40 -7.11 -9.15 2.04
C LYS A 40 -6.89 -10.01 3.29
N ILE A 41 -7.23 -11.30 3.20
CA ILE A 41 -7.19 -12.23 4.34
C ILE A 41 -5.79 -12.82 4.52
N THR A 42 -5.17 -13.26 3.42
CA THR A 42 -3.96 -14.09 3.47
C THR A 42 -2.66 -13.27 3.43
N LEU A 43 -2.69 -12.06 2.85
CA LEU A 43 -1.48 -11.30 2.52
C LEU A 43 -1.37 -9.96 3.26
N ASN A 44 -1.97 -9.83 4.46
CA ASN A 44 -2.00 -8.56 5.18
C ASN A 44 -0.59 -7.99 5.47
N ASP A 45 0.34 -8.82 5.94
CA ASP A 45 1.73 -8.40 6.21
C ASP A 45 2.41 -7.90 4.93
N TRP A 46 2.27 -8.64 3.83
CA TRP A 46 2.82 -8.25 2.54
C TRP A 46 2.18 -6.97 1.98
N LEU A 47 0.88 -6.77 2.17
CA LEU A 47 0.17 -5.54 1.81
C LEU A 47 0.72 -4.33 2.58
N CYS A 48 1.08 -4.50 3.85
CA CYS A 48 1.67 -3.43 4.65
C CYS A 48 3.07 -3.06 4.14
N GLU A 49 3.90 -4.05 3.81
CA GLU A 49 5.25 -3.83 3.25
C GLU A 49 5.20 -3.21 1.84
N ASN A 50 4.14 -3.47 1.07
CA ASN A 50 4.02 -3.08 -0.33
C ASN A 50 2.86 -2.09 -0.57
N LEU A 51 2.48 -1.32 0.47
CA LEU A 51 1.28 -0.49 0.48
C LEU A 51 1.20 0.47 -0.72
N LEU A 52 2.29 1.19 -1.00
CA LEU A 52 2.34 2.16 -2.10
C LEU A 52 2.19 1.50 -3.47
N PHE A 53 2.80 0.32 -3.66
CA PHE A 53 2.70 -0.45 -4.88
C PHE A 53 1.26 -0.92 -5.13
N VAL A 54 0.61 -1.47 -4.10
CA VAL A 54 -0.76 -1.97 -4.23
C VAL A 54 -1.76 -0.82 -4.38
N LEU A 55 -1.53 0.32 -3.71
CA LEU A 55 -2.36 1.51 -3.88
C LEU A 55 -2.27 2.06 -5.32
N ASP A 56 -1.07 2.09 -5.90
CA ASP A 56 -0.88 2.50 -7.30
C ASP A 56 -1.63 1.58 -8.27
N ILE A 57 -1.52 0.26 -8.12
CA ILE A 57 -2.28 -0.70 -8.94
C ILE A 57 -3.79 -0.51 -8.76
N THR A 58 -4.28 -0.54 -7.51
CA THR A 58 -5.72 -0.40 -7.25
C THR A 58 -6.26 0.95 -7.70
N SER A 59 -5.46 2.01 -7.80
CA SER A 59 -5.90 3.30 -8.34
C SER A 59 -6.15 3.28 -9.86
N LYS A 60 -5.54 2.35 -10.59
CA LYS A 60 -5.63 2.24 -12.06
C LYS A 60 -6.79 1.38 -12.54
N HIS A 61 -7.34 0.53 -11.68
CA HIS A 61 -8.41 -0.41 -12.01
C HIS A 61 -9.68 -0.07 -11.22
N GLU A 62 -10.76 0.32 -11.91
CA GLU A 62 -12.02 0.73 -11.29
C GLU A 62 -12.62 -0.40 -10.43
N ASP A 63 -12.55 -1.65 -10.90
CA ASP A 63 -13.17 -2.82 -10.25
C ASP A 63 -12.44 -3.35 -9.00
N PHE A 64 -11.34 -2.70 -8.57
CA PHE A 64 -10.52 -3.14 -7.43
C PHE A 64 -10.92 -2.49 -6.10
N ASP A 65 -12.18 -2.05 -5.98
CA ASP A 65 -12.70 -1.33 -4.81
C ASP A 65 -12.50 -2.07 -3.49
N LEU A 66 -12.73 -3.40 -3.44
CA LEU A 66 -12.63 -4.18 -2.20
C LEU A 66 -11.21 -4.18 -1.63
N LEU A 67 -10.22 -4.30 -2.50
CA LEU A 67 -8.81 -4.26 -2.13
C LEU A 67 -8.38 -2.82 -1.82
N ARG A 68 -8.84 -1.84 -2.61
CA ARG A 68 -8.55 -0.42 -2.39
C ARG A 68 -9.06 0.05 -1.02
N GLU A 69 -10.31 -0.25 -0.68
CA GLU A 69 -10.89 0.08 0.63
C GLU A 69 -10.11 -0.55 1.79
N HIS A 70 -9.66 -1.79 1.61
CA HIS A 70 -8.85 -2.48 2.62
C HIS A 70 -7.50 -1.81 2.83
N VAL A 71 -6.78 -1.53 1.73
CA VAL A 71 -5.48 -0.85 1.73
C VAL A 71 -5.58 0.56 2.31
N LEU A 72 -6.65 1.29 2.01
CA LEU A 72 -6.93 2.58 2.63
C LEU A 72 -7.28 2.44 4.12
N GLY A 73 -7.93 1.35 4.53
CA GLY A 73 -8.24 1.06 5.92
C GLY A 73 -7.03 0.71 6.79
N ILE A 74 -5.94 0.20 6.19
CA ILE A 74 -4.63 0.01 6.86
C ILE A 74 -4.05 1.37 7.31
N VAL A 75 -4.41 2.46 6.62
CA VAL A 75 -4.06 3.83 7.00
C VAL A 75 -5.07 4.33 8.05
N VAL A 76 -4.80 4.02 9.32
CA VAL A 76 -5.71 4.22 10.47
C VAL A 76 -6.20 5.67 10.63
N VAL A 77 -5.40 6.66 10.24
CA VAL A 77 -5.80 8.07 10.20
C VAL A 77 -5.44 8.69 8.84
N ALA A 78 -6.35 8.58 7.87
CA ALA A 78 -6.15 9.10 6.52
C ALA A 78 -5.80 10.60 6.46
N SER A 79 -6.31 11.42 7.40
CA SER A 79 -5.95 12.84 7.49
C SER A 79 -4.49 13.07 7.91
N ASN A 80 -3.84 12.06 8.49
CA ASN A 80 -2.46 12.10 8.93
C ASN A 80 -1.55 11.27 8.01
N ALA A 81 -2.08 10.54 7.03
CA ALA A 81 -1.30 9.73 6.10
C ALA A 81 -0.15 10.54 5.45
N ILE A 82 -0.47 11.76 5.06
CA ILE A 82 0.53 12.77 4.66
C ILE A 82 0.24 14.01 5.50
N TYR A 83 1.07 14.23 6.52
CA TYR A 83 0.98 15.37 7.42
C TYR A 83 2.05 16.40 7.06
N TYR A 84 1.72 17.68 7.11
CA TYR A 84 2.71 18.74 6.94
C TYR A 84 3.02 19.33 8.32
N SER A 85 4.14 18.90 8.91
CA SER A 85 4.64 19.45 10.16
C SER A 85 5.29 20.82 9.95
N SER A 86 5.01 21.75 10.85
CA SER A 86 5.68 23.07 10.84
C SER A 86 7.19 23.00 11.10
N SER A 87 7.67 21.95 11.77
CA SER A 87 9.09 21.77 12.09
C SER A 87 9.83 20.90 11.08
N ASN A 88 9.17 19.87 10.54
CA ASN A 88 9.81 18.82 9.74
C ASN A 88 9.36 18.82 8.27
N GLY A 89 8.42 19.68 7.89
CA GLY A 89 7.83 19.67 6.55
C GLY A 89 6.91 18.46 6.34
N PRO A 90 6.77 17.97 5.10
CA PRO A 90 5.97 16.79 4.79
C PRO A 90 6.50 15.54 5.51
N CYS A 91 5.63 14.82 6.20
CA CYS A 91 5.91 13.56 6.85
C CYS A 91 4.75 12.58 6.65
N PHE A 92 5.03 11.29 6.85
CA PHE A 92 3.98 10.28 6.90
C PHE A 92 3.51 10.15 8.34
N GLY A 93 2.20 10.21 8.55
CA GLY A 93 1.62 10.11 9.88
C GLY A 93 1.82 11.36 10.74
N ASP A 94 1.23 11.36 11.94
CA ASP A 94 1.57 12.33 12.99
C ASP A 94 2.89 11.91 13.67
N GLY A 95 3.97 11.96 12.89
CA GLY A 95 5.32 11.57 13.33
C GLY A 95 5.70 10.12 13.04
N ASP A 96 4.92 9.37 12.25
CA ASP A 96 5.25 7.98 11.89
C ASP A 96 6.54 7.84 11.10
N LEU A 97 6.78 8.75 10.16
CA LEU A 97 8.06 8.90 9.48
C LEU A 97 8.27 10.35 9.09
N TRP A 98 9.31 10.98 9.63
CA TRP A 98 9.69 12.34 9.30
C TRP A 98 11.21 12.46 9.14
N MET A 99 11.63 13.48 8.40
CA MET A 99 13.05 13.78 8.18
C MET A 99 13.31 15.29 8.27
N THR A 100 14.49 15.66 8.77
CA THR A 100 15.02 17.02 8.71
C THR A 100 16.46 16.98 8.25
N GLY A 101 16.74 17.56 7.08
CA GLY A 101 18.02 17.37 6.40
C GLY A 101 18.27 15.88 6.14
N THR A 102 19.40 15.36 6.62
CA THR A 102 19.76 13.94 6.46
C THR A 102 19.30 13.04 7.60
N PHE A 103 18.77 13.59 8.70
CA PHE A 103 18.33 12.80 9.84
C PHE A 103 16.84 12.47 9.73
N GLY A 104 16.48 11.22 9.98
CA GLY A 104 15.10 10.74 9.99
C GLY A 104 14.78 9.91 11.23
N SER A 105 13.50 9.91 11.59
CA SER A 105 12.95 9.11 12.67
C SER A 105 11.66 8.43 12.21
N SER A 106 11.46 7.20 12.69
CA SER A 106 10.28 6.39 12.42
C SER A 106 9.73 5.82 13.72
N SER A 107 8.47 6.10 14.02
CA SER A 107 7.80 5.58 15.22
C SER A 107 6.30 5.49 15.01
N ARG A 108 5.74 4.29 15.14
CA ARG A 108 4.30 4.06 14.93
C ARG A 108 3.41 4.92 15.84
N THR A 109 2.66 5.85 15.26
CA THR A 109 1.62 6.65 15.93
C THR A 109 0.27 6.59 15.19
N SER A 110 0.27 6.78 13.87
CA SER A 110 -0.93 6.87 13.01
C SER A 110 -1.06 5.74 12.00
N TYR A 111 0.00 4.97 11.76
CA TYR A 111 0.01 3.76 10.94
C TYR A 111 -0.14 2.51 11.82
N GLU A 112 -0.63 1.40 11.26
CA GLU A 112 -0.76 0.13 12.01
C GLU A 112 0.60 -0.52 12.31
N HIS A 113 1.62 -0.20 11.51
CA HIS A 113 2.97 -0.74 11.59
C HIS A 113 4.00 0.40 11.48
N ASN A 114 5.25 0.15 11.91
CA ASN A 114 6.33 1.09 11.66
C ASN A 114 6.60 1.17 10.16
N ILE A 115 6.85 2.38 9.66
CA ILE A 115 7.16 2.59 8.24
C ILE A 115 8.59 2.15 7.92
N MET A 116 9.51 2.29 8.89
CA MET A 116 10.89 1.79 8.82
C MET A 116 11.16 0.82 9.98
N ASP A 117 12.00 -0.19 9.72
CA ASP A 117 12.44 -1.16 10.74
C ASP A 117 13.37 -0.57 11.81
N VAL A 118 13.92 0.62 11.55
CA VAL A 118 14.83 1.32 12.46
C VAL A 118 14.17 2.60 13.01
N PRO A 119 14.35 2.90 14.31
CA PRO A 119 13.71 4.06 14.92
C PRO A 119 14.33 5.39 14.46
N ASN A 120 15.62 5.39 14.12
CA ASN A 120 16.34 6.56 13.62
C ASN A 120 17.28 6.13 12.48
N PHE A 121 17.46 6.99 11.49
CA PHE A 121 18.34 6.73 10.35
C PHE A 121 18.96 8.02 9.80
N PHE A 122 20.03 7.85 9.02
CA PHE A 122 20.61 8.89 8.19
C PHE A 122 20.40 8.55 6.72
N ALA A 123 19.73 9.43 5.99
CA ALA A 123 19.59 9.30 4.54
C ALA A 123 20.85 9.86 3.87
N ASN A 124 21.69 8.96 3.38
CA ASN A 124 22.94 9.33 2.70
C ASN A 124 22.68 9.87 1.28
N ASP A 125 21.57 9.45 0.65
CA ASP A 125 21.17 9.87 -0.69
C ASP A 125 19.64 9.88 -0.76
N TYR A 126 19.05 10.99 -1.23
CA TYR A 126 17.61 11.12 -1.43
C TYR A 126 17.28 12.19 -2.47
N GLU A 127 16.20 11.96 -3.22
CA GLU A 127 15.68 12.90 -4.23
C GLU A 127 14.47 13.66 -3.70
N VAL A 128 14.40 14.97 -3.97
CA VAL A 128 13.27 15.83 -3.59
C VAL A 128 12.56 16.33 -4.85
N PHE A 129 11.26 16.06 -4.93
CA PHE A 129 10.41 16.49 -6.04
C PHE A 129 9.41 17.56 -5.59
N GLN A 130 9.21 18.58 -6.43
CA GLN A 130 8.15 19.59 -6.25
C GLN A 130 7.08 19.42 -7.33
N VAL A 131 5.83 19.24 -6.91
CA VAL A 131 4.69 19.22 -7.85
C VAL A 131 4.22 20.66 -8.08
N GLN A 132 4.35 21.15 -9.31
CA GLN A 132 3.79 22.44 -9.72
C GLN A 132 2.40 22.22 -10.32
N ARG A 133 1.36 22.82 -9.71
CA ARG A 133 0.06 22.94 -10.36
C ARG A 133 0.15 24.00 -11.47
N ARG A 134 -0.25 23.63 -12.68
CA ARG A 134 -0.41 24.55 -13.81
C ARG A 134 -1.70 25.35 -13.69
#